data_AF-A0A7C6BD58-F1
#
_entry.id   AF-A0A7C6BD58-F1
#
_cell.length_a   1.000
_cell.length_b   1.000
_cell.length_c   1.000
_cell.angle_alpha   90.00
_cell.angle_beta   90.00
_cell.angle_gamma   90.00
#
_symmetry.space_group_name_H-M   'P 1'
#
loop_
_entity.id
_entity.type
_entity.pdbx_description
1 polymer ?
#
loop_
_entity_poly.entity_id
_entity_poly.type
_entity_poly.pdbx_seq_one_letter_code
_entity_poly.pdbx_strand_id
1 'polypeptide(L)'
;SARAALALVASGEAPFGVVYATDAQAEPHVARVATFPEDSHPPVVYPIAAIAGHDGPASRAFLDWLAGPAARAIFTANGFTLPADERAQ
;
A
#
# COMPACT_ATOMS: atom_id res chain seq x y z
N SER A 1 -11.38 3.80 -7.28
CA SER A 1 -10.17 3.54 -6.45
C SER A 1 -10.56 2.66 -5.28
N ALA A 2 -9.61 1.99 -4.63
CA ALA A 2 -9.89 1.18 -3.43
C ALA A 2 -10.55 2.02 -2.31
N ARG A 3 -10.08 3.26 -2.09
CA ARG A 3 -10.69 4.20 -1.12
C ARG A 3 -12.14 4.57 -1.42
N ALA A 4 -12.52 4.76 -2.70
CA ALA A 4 -13.91 5.06 -3.04
C ALA A 4 -14.82 3.85 -2.79
N ALA A 5 -14.34 2.63 -3.08
CA ALA A 5 -15.07 1.41 -2.75
C ALA A 5 -15.20 1.23 -1.23
N LEU A 6 -14.12 1.49 -0.47
CA LEU A 6 -14.14 1.46 1.00
C LEU A 6 -15.20 2.41 1.58
N ALA A 7 -15.28 3.64 1.06
CA ALA A 7 -16.23 4.64 1.53
C ALA A 7 -17.69 4.18 1.41
N LEU A 8 -18.06 3.51 0.30
CA LEU A 8 -19.40 2.96 0.09
C LEU A 8 -19.72 1.83 1.05
N VAL A 9 -18.74 1.00 1.40
CA VAL A 9 -18.92 -0.08 2.39
C VAL A 9 -19.05 0.51 3.79
N ALA A 10 -18.20 1.48 4.15
CA ALA A 10 -18.22 2.14 5.44
C ALA A 10 -19.52 2.95 5.68
N SER A 11 -20.12 3.52 4.63
CA SER A 11 -21.43 4.19 4.71
C SER A 11 -22.63 3.24 4.67
N GLY A 12 -22.39 1.94 4.45
CA GLY A 12 -23.45 0.93 4.30
C GLY A 12 -24.20 0.98 2.97
N GLU A 13 -23.75 1.81 2.02
CA GLU A 13 -24.33 1.91 0.67
C GLU A 13 -23.99 0.69 -0.21
N ALA A 14 -22.92 -0.03 0.11
CA ALA A 14 -22.56 -1.31 -0.49
C ALA A 14 -22.35 -2.39 0.59
N PRO A 15 -22.94 -3.58 0.46
CA PRO A 15 -22.80 -4.64 1.46
C PRO A 15 -21.40 -5.26 1.47
N PHE A 16 -20.66 -5.19 0.36
CA PHE A 16 -19.30 -5.69 0.22
C PHE A 16 -18.49 -4.81 -0.73
N GLY A 17 -17.16 -4.83 -0.55
CA GLY A 17 -16.21 -4.17 -1.44
C GLY A 17 -14.87 -4.91 -1.46
N VAL A 18 -14.16 -4.79 -2.59
CA VAL A 18 -12.80 -5.32 -2.73
C VAL A 18 -11.83 -4.17 -2.56
N VAL A 19 -11.02 -4.25 -1.52
CA VAL A 19 -10.05 -3.22 -1.09
C VAL A 19 -8.74 -3.87 -0.67
N TYR A 20 -7.68 -3.08 -0.49
CA TYR A 20 -6.44 -3.59 0.06
C TYR A 20 -6.58 -3.86 1.57
N ALA A 21 -5.78 -4.79 2.09
CA ALA A 21 -5.77 -5.10 3.53
C ALA A 21 -5.44 -3.88 4.39
N THR A 22 -4.56 -3.00 3.89
CA THR A 22 -4.16 -1.75 4.56
C THR A 22 -5.32 -0.75 4.63
N ASP A 23 -6.16 -0.68 3.61
CA ASP A 23 -7.38 0.15 3.61
C ASP A 23 -8.38 -0.35 4.65
N ALA A 24 -8.63 -1.67 4.71
CA ALA A 24 -9.53 -2.25 5.71
C ALA A 24 -9.01 -2.12 7.15
N GLN A 25 -7.68 -2.11 7.36
CA GLN A 25 -7.07 -1.87 8.67
C GLN A 25 -7.22 -0.40 9.12
N ALA A 26 -7.25 0.54 8.18
CA ALA A 26 -7.32 1.97 8.46
C ALA A 26 -8.75 2.46 8.76
N GLU A 27 -9.78 1.70 8.41
CA GLU A 27 -11.19 2.09 8.53
C GLU A 27 -11.91 1.26 9.61
N PRO A 28 -12.24 1.84 10.78
CA PRO A 28 -12.87 1.10 11.88
C PRO A 28 -14.30 0.65 11.61
N HIS A 29 -14.99 1.22 10.62
CA HIS A 29 -16.39 0.87 10.31
C HIS A 29 -16.55 -0.29 9.33
N VAL A 30 -15.45 -0.93 8.91
CA VAL A 30 -15.51 -2.13 8.06
C VAL A 30 -14.85 -3.33 8.73
N ALA A 31 -15.20 -4.53 8.28
CA ALA A 31 -14.57 -5.77 8.73
C ALA A 31 -14.13 -6.59 7.52
N ARG A 32 -12.97 -7.25 7.63
CA ARG A 32 -12.47 -8.15 6.59
C ARG A 32 -13.24 -9.48 6.66
N VAL A 33 -14.00 -9.78 5.61
CA VAL A 33 -14.76 -11.04 5.49
C VAL A 33 -13.96 -12.18 4.86
N ALA A 34 -13.03 -11.86 3.98
CA ALA A 34 -12.14 -12.82 3.33
C ALA A 34 -10.86 -12.13 2.85
N THR A 35 -9.83 -12.92 2.54
CA THR A 35 -8.63 -12.48 1.81
C THR A 35 -8.57 -13.25 0.51
N PHE A 36 -8.32 -12.57 -0.60
CA PHE A 36 -8.12 -13.23 -1.89
C PHE A 36 -6.84 -14.09 -1.86
N PRO A 37 -6.84 -15.29 -2.47
CA PRO A 37 -5.62 -16.08 -2.63
C PRO A 37 -4.52 -15.31 -3.37
N GLU A 38 -3.25 -15.49 -2.97
CA GLU A 38 -2.11 -14.75 -3.56
C GLU A 38 -1.95 -15.01 -5.07
N ASP A 39 -2.34 -16.19 -5.53
CA ASP A 39 -2.29 -16.60 -6.94
C ASP A 39 -3.52 -16.16 -7.76
N SER A 40 -4.52 -15.55 -7.12
CA SER A 40 -5.74 -15.06 -7.79
C SER A 40 -5.57 -13.68 -8.44
N HIS A 41 -4.45 -13.00 -8.18
CA HIS A 41 -4.13 -11.69 -8.73
C HIS A 41 -2.62 -11.52 -8.92
N PRO A 42 -2.17 -10.59 -9.78
CA PRO A 42 -0.77 -10.18 -9.81
C PRO A 42 -0.32 -9.63 -8.45
N PRO A 43 0.98 -9.71 -8.10
CA PRO A 43 1.49 -9.11 -6.88
C PRO A 43 1.15 -7.60 -6.79
N VAL A 44 0.65 -7.18 -5.63
CA VAL A 44 0.32 -5.78 -5.36
C VAL A 44 1.61 -5.05 -4.93
N VAL A 45 2.22 -4.31 -5.86
CA VAL A 45 3.50 -3.61 -5.65
C VAL A 45 3.32 -2.10 -5.82
N TYR A 46 3.93 -1.32 -4.92
CA TYR A 46 3.92 0.15 -4.96
C TYR A 46 5.31 0.68 -5.34
N PRO A 47 5.61 0.88 -6.64
CA PRO A 47 6.89 1.43 -7.07
C PRO A 47 7.00 2.91 -6.68
N ILE A 48 8.22 3.33 -6.33
CA ILE A 48 8.54 4.72 -6.03
C ILE A 48 9.68 5.13 -6.96
N ALA A 49 9.52 6.26 -7.65
CA ALA A 49 10.52 6.76 -8.60
C ALA A 49 10.61 8.29 -8.54
N ALA A 50 11.78 8.82 -8.89
CA ALA A 50 11.93 10.24 -9.16
C ALA A 50 11.17 10.63 -10.43
N ILE A 51 10.53 11.80 -10.42
CA ILE A 51 9.93 12.36 -11.62
C ILE A 51 11.06 12.87 -12.53
N ALA A 52 10.99 12.56 -13.82
CA ALA A 52 12.00 12.98 -14.80
C ALA A 52 12.20 14.51 -14.78
N GLY A 53 13.46 14.95 -14.69
CA GLY A 53 13.81 16.37 -14.58
C GLY A 53 13.62 16.99 -13.18
N HIS A 54 13.17 16.21 -12.19
CA HIS A 54 12.91 16.66 -10.82
C HIS A 54 13.68 15.82 -9.78
N ASP A 55 14.91 15.43 -10.10
CA ASP A 55 15.79 14.59 -9.28
C ASP A 55 16.80 15.41 -8.45
N GLY A 56 16.40 16.61 -8.00
CA GLY A 56 17.24 17.45 -7.15
C GLY A 56 17.61 16.81 -5.80
N PRO A 57 18.52 17.43 -5.03
CA PRO A 57 19.05 16.85 -3.79
C PRO A 57 17.97 16.42 -2.78
N ALA A 58 16.89 17.21 -2.65
CA ALA A 58 15.78 16.89 -1.75
C ALA A 58 15.00 15.64 -2.20
N SER A 59 14.72 15.50 -3.51
CA SER A 59 14.05 14.31 -4.06
C SER A 59 14.88 13.05 -3.82
N ARG A 60 16.20 13.12 -4.05
CA ARG A 60 17.12 12.00 -3.82
C ARG A 60 17.18 11.62 -2.34
N ALA A 61 17.35 12.61 -1.45
CA ALA A 61 17.37 12.39 -0.02
C ALA A 61 16.06 11.77 0.49
N PHE A 62 14.92 12.15 -0.08
CA PHE A 62 13.63 11.56 0.27
C PHE A 62 13.50 10.11 -0.20
N LEU A 63 13.94 9.78 -1.42
CA LEU A 63 13.97 8.39 -1.91
C LEU A 63 14.89 7.51 -1.07
N ASP A 64 16.07 8.03 -0.70
CA ASP A 64 17.01 7.31 0.17
C ASP A 64 16.40 7.06 1.55
N TRP A 65 15.71 8.06 2.11
CA TRP A 65 15.00 7.92 3.39
C TRP A 65 13.87 6.88 3.31
N LEU A 66 13.09 6.88 2.22
CA LEU A 66 12.02 5.91 1.99
C LEU A 66 12.54 4.46 1.89
N ALA A 67 13.77 4.27 1.40
CA ALA A 67 14.43 2.96 1.36
C ALA A 67 15.01 2.52 2.72
N GLY A 68 15.13 3.46 3.67
CA GLY A 68 15.75 3.29 4.97
C GLY A 68 14.88 2.62 6.05
N PRO A 69 15.47 2.27 7.20
CA PRO A 69 14.80 1.48 8.25
C PRO A 69 13.61 2.19 8.90
N ALA A 70 13.67 3.53 9.02
CA ALA A 70 12.58 4.30 9.61
C ALA A 70 11.29 4.22 8.76
N ALA A 71 11.42 4.39 7.44
CA ALA A 71 10.30 4.25 6.52
C ALA A 71 9.77 2.82 6.48
N ARG A 72 10.65 1.80 6.45
CA ARG A 72 10.25 0.39 6.53
C ARG A 72 9.37 0.10 7.75
N ALA A 73 9.76 0.60 8.93
CA ALA A 73 8.99 0.43 10.16
C ALA A 73 7.59 1.06 10.06
N ILE A 74 7.49 2.27 9.46
CA ILE A 74 6.22 2.95 9.22
C ILE A 74 5.33 2.14 8.27
N PHE A 75 5.88 1.63 7.16
CA PHE A 75 5.14 0.81 6.20
C PHE A 75 4.62 -0.47 6.85
N THR A 76 5.47 -1.20 7.58
CA THR A 76 5.06 -2.44 8.25
C THR A 76 4.00 -2.20 9.32
N ALA A 77 4.09 -1.10 10.08
CA ALA A 77 3.09 -0.75 11.08
C ALA A 77 1.70 -0.48 10.47
N ASN A 78 1.66 -0.04 9.21
CA ASN A 78 0.44 0.21 8.44
C ASN A 78 0.01 -0.98 7.57
N GLY A 79 0.59 -2.18 7.79
CA GLY A 79 0.16 -3.42 7.12
C GLY A 79 0.74 -3.63 5.72
N PHE A 80 1.72 -2.83 5.30
CA PHE A 80 2.45 -3.08 4.05
C PHE A 80 3.53 -4.16 4.27
N THR A 81 3.72 -5.00 3.26
CA THR A 81 4.87 -5.90 3.16
C THR A 81 6.01 -5.22 2.44
N LEU A 82 7.24 -5.63 2.75
CA LEU A 82 8.41 -5.17 2.00
C LEU A 82 8.55 -6.02 0.74
N PRO A 83 8.90 -5.42 -0.42
CA PRO A 83 9.24 -6.18 -1.61
C PRO A 83 10.33 -7.20 -1.27
N ALA A 84 10.27 -8.39 -1.88
CA ALA A 84 11.42 -9.28 -1.89
C ALA A 84 12.61 -8.53 -2.51
N ASP A 85 13.83 -8.72 -2.00
CA ASP A 85 15.02 -8.05 -2.54
C ASP A 85 15.24 -8.46 -4.00
N GLU A 86 14.75 -7.64 -4.93
CA GLU A 86 15.02 -7.81 -6.38
C GLU A 86 16.49 -7.51 -6.73
N ARG A 87 17.27 -6.93 -5.80
CA ARG A 87 18.71 -6.72 -5.95
C ARG A 87 19.56 -7.98 -5.77
N ALA A 88 18.94 -9.11 -5.42
CA ALA A 88 19.60 -10.42 -5.30
C ALA A 88 19.39 -11.31 -6.55
N GLN A 89 18.95 -10.74 -7.67
CA GLN A 89 18.83 -11.40 -8.97
C GLN A 89 19.65 -10.65 -10.03
#